data_AF-A0A9X1V5J0-F1
#
_entry.id   AF-A0A9X1V5J0-F1
#
_cell.length_a   1.000
_cell.length_b   1.000
_cell.length_c   1.000
_cell.angle_alpha   90.00
_cell.angle_beta   90.00
_cell.angle_gamma   90.00
#
_symmetry.space_group_name_H-M   'P 1'
#
loop_
_entity.id
_entity.type
_entity.pdbx_description
1 polymer ?
#
loop_
_entity_poly.entity_id
_entity_poly.type
_entity_poly.pdbx_seq_one_letter_code
_entity_poly.pdbx_strand_id
1 'polypeptide(L)'
;MGRIISYEILNQNLILNEDLYWTFDPTHKESIKVWTFYNFDSKIISKEELDRLIGYKEDVDFEIKKENELIKIRISTFYDDKIYRINCSNYKTELRLYNNEELTKIILLQKEQLKKEQDKIDNYSSLIENLTGYIQNEKSKRKVVLSELNEETSKLAKKEKYKLSFLQKIDEMLSEFK
;
A
#
# COMPACT_ATOMS: atom_id res chain seq x y z
N MET A 1 -16.89 13.29 1.22
CA MET A 1 -16.95 13.32 2.69
C MET A 1 -15.55 13.70 3.17
N GLY A 2 -15.45 14.43 4.27
CA GLY A 2 -14.17 14.88 4.82
C GLY A 2 -14.00 14.40 6.25
N ARG A 3 -12.85 14.68 6.85
CA ARG A 3 -12.44 14.16 8.16
C ARG A 3 -12.11 15.28 9.13
N ILE A 4 -12.65 15.27 10.35
CA ILE A 4 -12.21 16.21 11.38
C ILE A 4 -10.80 15.84 11.88
N ILE A 5 -9.86 16.76 11.70
CA ILE A 5 -8.45 16.56 12.05
C ILE A 5 -8.02 17.32 13.31
N SER A 6 -8.73 18.38 13.66
CA SER A 6 -8.48 19.13 14.89
C SER A 6 -9.68 19.98 15.29
N TYR A 7 -9.68 20.42 16.55
CA TYR A 7 -10.59 21.44 17.05
C TYR A 7 -9.81 22.49 17.85
N GLU A 8 -10.41 23.66 17.97
CA GLU A 8 -9.97 24.73 18.86
C GLU A 8 -11.19 25.40 19.49
N ILE A 9 -11.11 25.75 20.78
CA ILE A 9 -12.13 26.54 21.46
C ILE A 9 -11.53 27.91 21.80
N LEU A 10 -12.04 28.95 21.14
CA LEU A 10 -11.63 30.33 21.36
C LEU A 10 -12.83 31.14 21.86
N ASN A 11 -12.75 31.62 23.10
CA ASN A 11 -13.86 32.30 23.78
C ASN A 11 -15.11 31.41 23.79
N GLN A 12 -16.19 31.83 23.10
CA GLN A 12 -17.42 31.08 22.94
C GLN A 12 -17.57 30.47 21.54
N ASN A 13 -16.48 30.33 20.79
CA ASN A 13 -16.49 29.75 19.45
C ASN A 13 -15.81 28.38 19.44
N LEU A 14 -16.41 27.43 18.74
CA LEU A 14 -15.81 26.14 18.44
C LEU A 14 -15.36 26.15 16.98
N ILE A 15 -14.08 25.90 16.74
CA ILE A 15 -13.47 25.84 15.42
C ILE A 15 -13.12 24.37 15.16
N LEU A 16 -13.64 23.78 14.08
CA LEU A 16 -13.26 22.44 13.61
C LEU A 16 -12.52 22.55 12.28
N ASN A 17 -11.40 21.86 12.15
CA ASN A 17 -10.72 21.69 10.87
C ASN A 17 -11.10 20.34 10.26
N GLU A 18 -11.69 20.36 9.07
CA GLU A 18 -12.02 19.20 8.25
C GLU A 18 -11.03 19.08 7.09
N ASP A 19 -10.37 17.94 6.96
CA ASP A 19 -9.58 17.56 5.79
C ASP A 19 -10.51 16.98 4.71
N LEU A 20 -10.53 17.61 3.53
CA LEU A 20 -11.44 17.28 2.45
C LEU A 20 -10.99 16.11 1.56
N TYR A 21 -9.69 15.79 1.55
CA TYR A 21 -9.11 14.89 0.54
C TYR A 21 -8.44 13.64 1.13
N TRP A 22 -8.44 13.50 2.47
CA TRP A 22 -7.86 12.38 3.24
C TRP A 22 -6.35 12.23 3.15
N THR A 23 -5.81 12.53 1.99
CA THR A 23 -4.41 12.47 1.61
C THR A 23 -4.03 13.80 1.01
N PHE A 24 -2.74 14.13 1.12
CA PHE A 24 -2.23 15.33 0.49
C PHE A 24 -2.37 15.23 -1.02
N ASP A 25 -3.20 16.10 -1.58
CA ASP A 25 -3.35 16.28 -3.01
C ASP A 25 -2.67 17.59 -3.44
N PRO A 26 -1.52 17.54 -4.15
CA PRO A 26 -0.82 18.75 -4.59
C PRO A 26 -1.59 19.57 -5.63
N THR A 27 -2.63 19.00 -6.25
CA THR A 27 -3.46 19.68 -7.25
C THR A 27 -4.58 20.50 -6.61
N HIS A 28 -5.03 20.13 -5.41
CA HIS A 28 -6.09 20.81 -4.68
C HIS A 28 -5.51 21.63 -3.52
N LYS A 29 -5.13 22.88 -3.81
CA LYS A 29 -4.49 23.79 -2.84
C LYS A 29 -5.33 24.01 -1.57
N GLU A 30 -6.63 24.21 -1.73
CA GLU A 30 -7.58 24.38 -0.63
C GLU A 30 -8.06 23.03 -0.11
N SER A 31 -7.32 22.46 0.84
CA SER A 31 -7.56 21.10 1.34
C SER A 31 -8.25 21.04 2.69
N ILE A 32 -8.28 22.15 3.43
CA ILE A 32 -8.90 22.22 4.76
C ILE A 32 -10.13 23.10 4.71
N LYS A 33 -11.25 22.56 5.21
CA LYS A 33 -12.45 23.32 5.50
C LYS A 33 -12.53 23.62 6.99
N VAL A 34 -12.53 24.89 7.33
CA VAL A 34 -12.66 25.38 8.70
C VAL A 34 -14.13 25.66 8.98
N TRP A 35 -14.67 25.03 10.02
CA TRP A 35 -16.01 25.27 10.53
C TRP A 35 -15.92 26.08 11.81
N THR A 36 -16.49 27.28 11.81
CA THR A 36 -16.55 28.14 13.00
C THR A 36 -17.98 28.21 13.49
N PHE A 37 -18.25 27.63 14.66
CA PHE A 37 -19.55 27.67 15.34
C PHE A 37 -19.53 28.76 16.40
N TYR A 38 -20.34 29.80 16.23
CA TYR A 38 -20.35 30.97 17.09
C TYR A 38 -21.28 30.81 18.28
N ASN A 39 -20.83 31.25 19.46
CA ASN A 39 -21.56 31.14 20.72
C ASN A 39 -22.08 29.72 20.96
N PHE A 40 -21.19 28.73 20.81
CA PHE A 40 -21.57 27.33 20.98
C PHE A 40 -21.86 27.02 22.46
N ASP A 41 -22.83 26.14 22.69
CA ASP A 41 -23.15 25.67 24.04
C ASP A 41 -22.16 24.57 24.46
N SER A 42 -21.17 24.96 25.25
CA SER A 42 -20.13 24.07 25.77
C SER A 42 -20.63 23.02 26.76
N LYS A 43 -21.89 23.09 27.21
CA LYS A 43 -22.51 22.04 28.03
C LYS A 43 -23.02 20.87 27.21
N ILE A 44 -23.18 21.04 25.89
CA ILE A 44 -23.77 20.02 25.00
C ILE A 44 -22.73 19.05 24.48
N ILE A 45 -21.52 19.54 24.21
CA ILE A 45 -20.40 18.72 23.76
C ILE A 45 -19.24 18.82 24.73
N SER A 46 -18.88 17.68 25.29
CA SER A 46 -17.74 17.52 26.20
C SER A 46 -16.41 17.51 25.45
N LYS A 47 -15.32 17.76 26.17
CA LYS A 47 -13.97 17.65 25.62
C LYS A 47 -13.66 16.22 25.17
N GLU A 48 -14.06 15.23 25.97
CA GLU A 48 -13.88 13.81 25.66
C GLU A 48 -14.60 13.41 24.37
N GLU A 49 -15.75 14.02 24.08
CA GLU A 49 -16.45 13.85 22.83
C GLU A 49 -15.69 14.47 21.64
N LEU A 50 -15.16 15.67 21.79
CA LEU A 50 -14.35 16.30 20.75
C LEU A 50 -13.06 15.50 20.47
N ASP A 51 -12.42 15.00 21.52
CA ASP A 51 -11.22 14.16 21.39
C ASP A 51 -11.52 12.85 20.66
N ARG A 52 -12.66 12.22 20.96
CA ARG A 52 -13.12 11.02 20.23
C ARG A 52 -13.43 11.33 18.77
N LEU A 53 -14.14 12.42 18.49
CA LEU A 53 -14.48 12.85 17.13
C LEU A 53 -13.22 12.98 16.24
N ILE A 54 -12.10 13.50 16.78
CA ILE A 54 -10.82 13.55 16.05
C ILE A 54 -10.16 12.17 15.94
N GLY A 55 -10.29 11.34 16.99
CA GLY A 55 -9.56 10.09 17.16
C GLY A 55 -9.85 9.01 16.12
N TYR A 56 -11.08 8.95 15.60
CA TYR A 56 -11.50 7.88 14.67
C TYR A 56 -10.91 8.02 13.25
N LYS A 57 -10.34 9.18 12.93
CA LYS A 57 -9.64 9.42 11.65
C LYS A 57 -10.43 9.05 10.40
N GLU A 58 -11.74 9.28 10.42
CA GLU A 58 -12.66 8.81 9.38
C GLU A 58 -13.50 9.93 8.78
N ASP A 59 -14.31 9.56 7.79
CA ASP A 59 -15.32 10.45 7.23
C ASP A 59 -16.33 10.87 8.29
N VAL A 60 -16.67 12.15 8.25
CA VAL A 60 -17.70 12.73 9.09
C VAL A 60 -18.87 13.17 8.24
N ASP A 61 -20.07 12.83 8.71
CA ASP A 61 -21.32 13.30 8.14
C ASP A 61 -21.88 14.44 8.97
N PHE A 62 -22.24 15.53 8.30
CA PHE A 62 -22.82 16.72 8.93
C PHE A 62 -24.29 16.87 8.59
N GLU A 63 -25.13 16.93 9.62
CA GLU A 63 -26.53 17.33 9.50
C GLU A 63 -26.76 18.65 10.26
N ILE A 64 -27.17 19.69 9.54
CA ILE A 64 -27.44 21.02 10.12
C ILE A 64 -28.94 21.29 10.10
N LYS A 65 -29.50 21.59 11.27
CA LYS A 65 -30.91 21.94 11.45
C LYS A 65 -31.02 23.30 12.13
N LYS A 66 -31.84 24.18 11.58
CA LYS A 66 -32.18 25.46 12.21
C LYS A 66 -33.50 25.32 12.95
N GLU A 67 -33.49 25.56 14.25
CA GLU A 67 -34.68 25.54 15.10
C GLU A 67 -34.76 26.86 15.87
N ASN A 68 -35.72 27.71 15.49
CA ASN A 68 -35.86 29.08 16.01
C ASN A 68 -34.56 29.90 15.79
N GLU A 69 -33.99 30.44 16.86
CA GLU A 69 -32.75 31.23 16.88
C GLU A 69 -31.49 30.37 17.05
N LEU A 70 -31.62 29.05 17.21
CA LEU A 70 -30.51 28.12 17.43
C LEU A 70 -30.24 27.27 16.18
N ILE A 71 -28.96 27.03 15.92
CA ILE A 71 -28.48 26.08 14.91
C ILE A 71 -27.99 24.84 15.63
N LYS A 72 -28.55 23.69 15.28
CA LYS A 72 -28.14 22.38 15.76
C LYS A 72 -27.33 21.69 14.67
N ILE A 73 -26.07 21.40 14.94
CA ILE A 73 -25.21 20.59 14.10
C ILE A 73 -25.08 19.21 14.72
N ARG A 74 -25.30 18.18 13.91
CA ARG A 74 -25.00 16.80 14.24
C ARG A 74 -23.84 16.34 13.41
N ILE A 75 -22.88 15.71 14.07
CA ILE A 75 -21.73 15.07 13.42
C ILE A 75 -21.79 13.60 13.79
N SER A 76 -21.74 12.74 12.78
CA SER A 76 -21.66 11.28 12.96
C SER A 76 -20.45 10.75 12.22
N THR A 77 -19.88 9.69 12.76
CA THR A 77 -18.75 8.99 12.17
C THR A 77 -19.14 7.51 12.01
N PHE A 78 -18.45 6.74 11.16
CA PHE A 78 -18.88 5.38 10.82
C PHE A 78 -18.53 4.35 11.91
N TYR A 79 -17.36 4.48 12.56
CA TYR A 79 -16.91 3.56 13.61
C TYR A 79 -17.32 3.98 15.03
N ASP A 80 -17.92 5.15 15.19
CA ASP A 80 -18.53 5.58 16.44
C ASP A 80 -20.04 5.72 16.26
N ASP A 81 -20.80 4.82 16.88
CA ASP A 81 -22.28 4.87 16.91
C ASP A 81 -22.82 6.14 17.61
N LYS A 82 -21.93 6.98 18.15
CA LYS A 82 -22.27 8.23 18.80
C LYS A 82 -22.52 9.36 17.81
N ILE A 83 -23.61 10.09 18.06
CA ILE A 83 -23.91 11.35 17.35
C ILE A 83 -23.47 12.52 18.24
N TYR A 84 -22.47 13.26 17.76
CA TYR A 84 -21.98 14.48 18.36
C TYR A 84 -22.92 15.63 18.03
N ARG A 85 -23.31 16.42 19.03
CA ARG A 85 -24.26 17.52 18.88
C ARG A 85 -23.60 18.83 19.28
N ILE A 86 -23.78 19.85 18.45
CA ILE A 86 -23.33 21.22 18.73
C ILE A 86 -24.56 22.11 18.56
N ASN A 87 -24.85 22.94 19.56
CA ASN A 87 -25.78 24.06 19.38
C ASN A 87 -24.98 25.36 19.33
N CYS A 88 -25.30 26.23 18.38
CA CYS A 88 -24.67 27.53 18.22
C CYS A 88 -25.67 28.57 17.71
N SER A 89 -25.33 29.86 17.79
CA SER A 89 -26.18 30.93 17.24
C SER A 89 -26.03 31.06 15.73
N ASN A 90 -24.82 30.83 15.21
CA ASN A 90 -24.51 30.86 13.78
C ASN A 90 -23.30 29.97 13.49
N TYR A 91 -23.05 29.66 12.22
CA TYR A 91 -21.81 29.04 11.78
C TYR A 91 -21.27 29.70 10.50
N LYS A 92 -19.96 29.60 10.30
CA LYS A 92 -19.28 29.97 9.05
C LYS A 92 -18.36 28.85 8.62
N THR A 93 -18.22 28.70 7.30
CA THR A 93 -17.24 27.80 6.69
C THR A 93 -16.25 28.57 5.84
N GLU A 94 -14.97 28.23 5.95
CA GLU A 94 -13.90 28.81 5.14
C GLU A 94 -13.00 27.72 4.60
N LEU A 95 -12.49 27.89 3.39
CA LEU A 95 -11.47 27.00 2.83
C LEU A 95 -10.09 27.62 3.06
N ARG A 96 -9.12 26.80 3.44
CA ARG A 96 -7.72 27.22 3.60
C ARG A 96 -6.75 26.17 3.08
N LEU A 97 -5.54 26.65 2.82
CA LEU A 97 -4.37 25.82 2.55
C LEU A 97 -3.92 25.10 3.83
N TYR A 98 -3.19 23.99 3.67
CA TYR A 98 -2.37 23.46 4.75
C TYR A 98 -1.34 24.51 5.21
N ASN A 99 -1.14 24.62 6.52
CA ASN A 99 -0.06 25.43 7.07
C ASN A 99 1.28 24.69 7.02
N ASN A 100 2.38 25.39 7.32
CA ASN A 100 3.72 24.82 7.23
C ASN A 100 3.93 23.61 8.16
N GLU A 101 3.32 23.61 9.34
CA GLU A 101 3.45 22.49 10.29
C GLU A 101 2.71 21.24 9.80
N GLU A 102 1.51 21.42 9.27
CA GLU A 102 0.70 20.36 8.66
C GLU A 102 1.43 19.77 7.45
N LEU A 103 1.95 20.61 6.55
CA LEU A 103 2.75 20.18 5.40
C LEU A 103 4.02 19.43 5.82
N THR A 104 4.71 19.92 6.86
CA THR A 104 5.91 19.25 7.37
C THR A 104 5.59 17.86 7.89
N LYS A 105 4.49 17.71 8.65
CA LYS A 105 4.03 16.40 9.13
C LYS A 105 3.69 15.46 7.96
N ILE A 106 2.99 15.96 6.94
CA ILE A 106 2.65 15.20 5.73
C ILE A 106 3.94 14.69 5.04
N ILE A 107 4.92 15.58 4.82
CA ILE A 107 6.20 15.23 4.17
C ILE A 107 6.95 14.17 4.98
N LEU A 108 6.99 14.30 6.31
CA LEU A 108 7.65 13.33 7.18
C LEU A 108 6.98 11.94 7.09
N LEU A 109 5.66 11.89 7.15
CA LEU A 109 4.90 10.64 7.02
C LEU A 109 5.13 9.98 5.65
N GLN A 110 5.10 10.76 4.57
CA GLN A 110 5.38 10.25 3.23
C GLN A 110 6.82 9.74 3.11
N LYS A 111 7.79 10.44 3.69
CA LYS A 111 9.20 10.01 3.70
C LYS A 111 9.38 8.68 4.45
N GLU A 112 8.73 8.51 5.59
CA GLU A 112 8.75 7.25 6.34
C GLU A 112 8.11 6.10 5.56
N GLN A 113 7.00 6.37 4.87
CA GLN A 113 6.34 5.38 4.03
C GLN A 113 7.23 4.97 2.86
N LEU A 114 7.82 5.92 2.13
CA LEU A 114 8.75 5.66 1.05
C LEU A 114 9.96 4.84 1.51
N LYS A 115 10.49 5.12 2.71
CA LYS A 115 11.56 4.30 3.29
C LYS A 115 11.14 2.85 3.49
N LYS A 116 9.95 2.61 4.05
CA LYS A 116 9.41 1.24 4.22
C LYS A 116 9.18 0.54 2.89
N GLU A 117 8.78 1.27 1.86
CA GLU A 117 8.61 0.73 0.51
C GLU A 117 9.95 0.38 -0.13
N GLN A 118 10.98 1.22 0.05
CA GLN A 118 12.35 0.92 -0.39
C GLN A 118 12.89 -0.35 0.28
N ASP A 119 12.74 -0.47 1.60
CA ASP A 119 13.18 -1.67 2.33
C ASP A 119 12.52 -2.95 1.78
N LYS A 120 11.24 -2.86 1.36
CA LYS A 120 10.55 -3.99 0.70
C LYS A 120 11.12 -4.30 -0.68
N ILE A 121 11.40 -3.28 -1.48
CA ILE A 121 11.99 -3.43 -2.82
C ILE A 121 13.37 -4.09 -2.73
N ASP A 122 14.20 -3.68 -1.79
CA ASP A 122 15.53 -4.24 -1.59
C ASP A 122 15.46 -5.73 -1.19
N ASN A 123 14.53 -6.07 -0.30
CA ASN A 123 14.28 -7.47 0.09
C ASN A 123 13.82 -8.33 -1.10
N TYR A 124 12.90 -7.82 -1.93
CA TYR A 124 12.46 -8.54 -3.13
C TYR A 124 13.58 -8.68 -4.16
N SER A 125 14.42 -7.67 -4.30
CA SER A 125 15.58 -7.71 -5.21
C SER A 125 16.57 -8.79 -4.79
N SER A 126 16.88 -8.89 -3.50
CA SER A 126 17.73 -9.98 -2.97
C SER A 126 17.14 -11.36 -3.20
N LEU A 127 15.81 -11.52 -3.03
CA LEU A 127 15.13 -12.78 -3.32
C LEU A 127 15.25 -13.16 -4.81
N ILE A 128 15.07 -12.21 -5.71
CA ILE A 128 15.20 -12.41 -7.16
C ILE A 128 16.63 -12.81 -7.54
N GLU A 129 17.63 -12.16 -6.97
CA GLU A 129 19.04 -12.52 -7.19
C GLU A 129 19.32 -13.96 -6.75
N ASN A 130 18.86 -14.35 -5.57
CA ASN A 130 19.00 -15.72 -5.07
C ASN A 130 18.34 -16.75 -6.00
N LEU A 131 17.09 -16.50 -6.41
CA LEU A 131 16.36 -17.37 -7.34
C LEU A 131 17.07 -17.48 -8.70
N THR A 132 17.61 -16.37 -9.20
CA THR A 132 18.39 -16.33 -10.44
C THR A 132 19.66 -17.18 -10.31
N GLY A 133 20.35 -17.09 -9.17
CA GLY A 133 21.50 -17.93 -8.85
C GLY A 133 21.15 -19.43 -8.84
N TYR A 134 20.03 -19.81 -8.21
CA TYR A 134 19.54 -21.19 -8.24
C TYR A 134 19.26 -21.69 -9.66
N ILE A 135 18.56 -20.90 -10.47
CA ILE A 135 18.24 -21.26 -11.86
C ILE A 135 19.51 -21.44 -12.70
N GLN A 136 20.50 -20.56 -12.53
CA GLN A 136 21.78 -20.65 -13.24
C GLN A 136 22.57 -21.90 -12.82
N ASN A 137 22.57 -22.24 -11.53
CA ASN A 137 23.21 -23.44 -11.02
C ASN A 137 22.54 -24.71 -11.60
N GLU A 138 21.21 -24.79 -11.54
CA GLU A 138 20.47 -25.93 -12.10
C GLU A 138 20.65 -26.06 -13.62
N LYS A 139 20.68 -24.95 -14.35
CA LYS A 139 21.01 -24.94 -15.78
C LYS A 139 22.41 -25.49 -16.04
N SER A 140 23.38 -25.15 -15.20
CA SER A 140 24.76 -25.64 -15.30
C SER A 140 24.84 -27.14 -15.00
N LYS A 141 24.21 -27.62 -13.92
CA LYS A 141 24.13 -29.06 -13.62
C LYS A 141 23.48 -29.84 -14.74
N ARG A 142 22.36 -29.34 -15.28
CA ARG A 142 21.67 -29.98 -16.41
C ARG A 142 22.56 -30.07 -17.66
N LYS A 143 23.38 -29.05 -17.94
CA LYS A 143 24.37 -29.11 -19.04
C LYS A 143 25.39 -30.23 -18.82
N VAL A 144 25.91 -30.39 -17.60
CA VAL A 144 26.87 -31.44 -17.24
C VAL A 144 26.26 -32.82 -17.44
N VAL A 145 25.05 -33.06 -16.91
CA VAL A 145 24.34 -34.33 -17.08
C VAL A 145 24.08 -34.64 -18.56
N LEU A 146 23.70 -33.64 -19.36
CA LEU A 146 23.50 -33.82 -20.80
C LEU A 146 24.81 -34.15 -21.53
N SER A 147 25.94 -33.56 -21.15
CA SER A 147 27.23 -33.93 -21.74
C SER A 147 27.65 -35.35 -21.40
N GLU A 148 27.47 -35.79 -20.15
CA GLU A 148 27.78 -37.14 -19.70
C GLU A 148 26.92 -38.18 -20.45
N LEU A 149 25.61 -37.94 -20.56
CA LEU A 149 24.70 -38.81 -21.31
C LEU A 149 25.07 -38.91 -22.80
N ASN A 150 25.44 -37.79 -23.42
CA ASN A 150 25.87 -37.78 -24.82
C ASN A 150 27.18 -38.55 -25.03
N GLU A 151 28.13 -38.45 -24.10
CA GLU A 151 29.37 -39.24 -24.14
C GLU A 151 29.11 -40.74 -24.00
N GLU A 152 28.25 -41.16 -23.06
CA GLU A 152 27.89 -42.56 -22.89
C GLU A 152 27.17 -43.12 -24.12
N THR A 153 26.22 -42.37 -24.68
CA THR A 153 25.49 -42.77 -25.88
C THR A 153 26.44 -42.90 -27.08
N SER A 154 27.42 -41.99 -27.22
CA SER A 154 28.44 -42.07 -28.26
C SER A 154 29.37 -43.29 -28.10
N LYS A 155 29.77 -43.62 -26.86
CA LYS A 155 30.57 -44.82 -26.56
C LYS A 155 29.81 -46.10 -26.92
N LEU A 156 28.53 -46.19 -26.56
CA LEU A 156 27.66 -47.33 -26.90
C LEU A 156 27.52 -47.48 -28.42
N ALA A 157 27.24 -46.40 -29.14
CA ALA A 157 27.11 -46.42 -30.60
C ALA A 157 28.41 -46.85 -31.31
N LYS A 158 29.58 -46.42 -30.80
CA LYS A 158 30.89 -46.90 -31.31
C LYS A 158 31.07 -48.40 -31.08
N LYS A 159 30.71 -48.89 -29.88
CA LYS A 159 30.82 -50.32 -29.54
C LYS A 159 29.91 -51.18 -30.43
N GLU A 160 28.69 -50.74 -30.70
CA GLU A 160 27.77 -51.42 -31.63
C GLU A 160 28.28 -51.42 -33.07
N LYS A 161 28.79 -50.29 -33.57
CA LYS A 161 29.42 -50.23 -34.91
C LYS A 161 30.59 -51.19 -35.03
N TYR A 162 31.44 -51.29 -34.00
CA TYR A 162 32.54 -52.25 -33.95
C TYR A 162 32.05 -53.70 -33.93
N LYS A 163 30.97 -54.00 -33.20
CA LYS A 163 30.39 -55.35 -33.16
C LYS A 163 29.81 -55.73 -34.52
N LEU A 164 29.10 -54.81 -35.18
CA LEU A 164 28.57 -54.99 -36.53
C LEU A 164 29.67 -55.23 -37.56
N SER A 165 30.74 -54.42 -37.57
CA SER A 165 31.85 -54.59 -38.50
C SER A 165 32.62 -55.89 -38.26
N PHE A 166 32.76 -56.31 -37.01
CA PHE A 166 33.35 -57.60 -36.66
C PHE A 166 32.50 -58.78 -37.15
N LEU A 167 31.18 -58.73 -36.96
CA LEU A 167 30.27 -59.75 -37.46
C LEU A 167 30.29 -59.83 -39.00
N GLN A 168 30.34 -58.69 -39.69
CA GLN A 168 30.48 -58.66 -41.15
C GLN A 168 31.78 -59.31 -41.62
N LYS A 169 32.91 -59.03 -40.95
CA LYS A 169 34.19 -59.69 -41.25
C LYS A 169 34.14 -61.20 -41.03
N ILE A 170 33.45 -61.67 -39.98
CA ILE A 170 33.24 -63.11 -39.77
C ILE A 170 32.45 -63.70 -40.94
N ASP A 171 31.39 -63.02 -41.38
CA ASP A 171 30.54 -63.50 -42.48
C ASP A 171 31.29 -63.54 -43.83
N GLU A 172 32.12 -62.52 -44.10
CA GLU A 172 33.05 -62.49 -45.24
C GLU A 172 34.04 -63.66 -45.18
N MET A 173 34.70 -63.88 -44.03
CA MET A 173 35.63 -65.00 -43.86
C MET A 173 34.93 -66.35 -44.07
N LEU A 174 33.74 -66.56 -43.49
CA LEU A 174 32.97 -67.79 -43.66
C LEU A 174 32.53 -68.03 -45.11
N SER A 175 32.32 -66.95 -45.87
CA SER A 175 31.97 -67.02 -47.30
C SER A 175 33.17 -67.41 -48.16
N GLU A 176 34.40 -67.09 -47.76
CA GLU A 176 35.64 -67.53 -48.42
C GLU A 176 35.95 -69.03 -48.23
N PHE A 177 35.28 -69.69 -47.28
CA PHE A 177 35.40 -71.14 -47.03
C PHE A 177 34.34 -71.99 -47.75
N LYS A 178 33.43 -71.38 -48.51
CA LYS A 178 32.46 -72.08 -49.38
C LYS A 178 32.98 -72.22 -50.79
#